data_AF-A0A9P7JE49-F1
#
_entry.id   AF-A0A9P7JE49-F1
#
_cell.length_a   1.000
_cell.length_b   1.000
_cell.length_c   1.000
_cell.angle_alpha   90.00
_cell.angle_beta   90.00
_cell.angle_gamma   90.00
#
_symmetry.space_group_name_H-M   'P 1'
#
loop_
_entity.id
_entity.type
_entity.pdbx_description
1 polymer ?
#
loop_
_entity_poly.entity_id
_entity_poly.type
_entity_poly.pdbx_seq_one_letter_code
_entity_poly.pdbx_strand_id
1 'polypeptide(L)'
;MNLVQLNRGTDLAQGDDTAFLKLAVASWLNKGQPTPNPLISSWDKSGHGFYSDLTAELLCPVDFNWADKSTQEGIRNYKHDFQVTAHSWPTFMYKDGRYDHEDSMKGLFKGALLVRMFKHIFTSPSSASKM
;
A
#
# COMPACT_ATOMS: atom_id res chain seq x y z
N MET A 1 26.47 26.58 7.46
CA MET A 1 25.26 25.75 7.52
C MET A 1 25.34 24.92 8.79
N ASN A 2 24.45 25.12 9.77
CA ASN A 2 24.53 24.42 11.06
C ASN A 2 23.62 23.18 11.08
N LEU A 3 23.82 22.28 12.06
CA LEU A 3 23.10 21.00 12.17
C LEU A 3 21.56 21.18 12.22
N VAL A 4 21.09 22.29 12.80
CA VAL A 4 19.66 22.62 12.90
C VAL A 4 19.05 22.95 11.53
N GLN A 5 19.79 23.64 10.67
CA GLN A 5 19.34 23.92 9.29
C GLN A 5 19.33 22.65 8.42
N LEU A 6 20.27 21.73 8.64
CA LEU A 6 20.29 20.44 7.95
C LEU A 6 19.11 19.56 8.37
N ASN A 7 18.86 19.42 9.66
CA ASN A 7 17.73 18.63 10.16
C ASN A 7 16.39 19.21 9.68
N ARG A 8 16.24 20.54 9.73
CA ARG A 8 15.02 21.19 9.24
C ARG A 8 14.82 20.99 7.73
N GLY A 9 15.89 20.98 6.94
CA GLY A 9 15.82 20.66 5.51
C GLY A 9 15.38 19.21 5.25
N THR A 10 15.93 18.26 6.03
CA THR A 10 15.55 16.84 5.98
C THR A 10 14.08 16.62 6.38
N ASP A 11 13.64 17.24 7.47
CA ASP A 11 12.27 17.10 7.98
C ASP A 11 11.24 17.67 6.99
N LEU A 12 11.56 18.80 6.36
CA LEU A 12 10.71 19.42 5.33
C LEU A 12 10.63 18.53 4.07
N ALA A 13 11.76 18.00 3.60
CA ALA A 13 11.77 17.08 2.46
C ALA A 13 10.96 15.80 2.75
N GLN A 14 11.11 15.22 3.95
CA GLN A 14 10.37 14.03 4.37
C GLN A 14 8.86 14.28 4.51
N GLY A 15 8.48 15.45 5.04
CA GLY A 15 7.08 15.88 5.15
C GLY A 15 6.44 16.06 3.77
N ASP A 16 7.14 16.72 2.85
CA ASP A 16 6.71 16.92 1.47
C ASP A 16 6.57 15.57 0.74
N ASP A 17 7.57 14.69 0.81
CA ASP A 17 7.55 13.36 0.18
C ASP A 17 6.33 12.54 0.63
N THR A 18 5.99 12.57 1.92
CA THR A 18 4.85 11.82 2.47
C THR A 18 3.52 12.39 1.98
N ALA A 19 3.40 13.71 1.87
CA ALA A 19 2.20 14.37 1.36
C ALA A 19 1.98 14.06 -0.13
N PHE A 20 3.05 14.15 -0.94
CA PHE A 20 2.99 13.83 -2.37
C PHE A 20 2.77 12.33 -2.62
N LEU A 21 3.32 11.45 -1.79
CA LEU A 21 3.14 10.02 -1.94
C LEU A 21 1.67 9.59 -1.79
N LYS A 22 0.92 10.19 -0.86
CA LYS A 22 -0.52 9.93 -0.72
C LYS A 22 -1.27 10.25 -2.02
N LEU A 23 -0.96 11.40 -2.63
CA LEU A 23 -1.57 11.81 -3.90
C LEU A 23 -1.17 10.84 -5.03
N ALA A 24 0.11 10.46 -5.09
CA ALA A 24 0.65 9.58 -6.10
C ALA A 24 0.03 8.18 -6.03
N VAL A 25 -0.07 7.58 -4.83
CA VAL A 25 -0.67 6.25 -4.63
C VAL A 25 -2.13 6.24 -5.08
N ALA A 26 -2.94 7.21 -4.65
CA ALA A 26 -4.33 7.32 -5.10
C ALA A 26 -4.42 7.44 -6.63
N SER A 27 -3.56 8.27 -7.25
CA SER A 27 -3.48 8.39 -8.72
C SER A 27 -3.11 7.07 -9.40
N TRP A 28 -2.16 6.31 -8.85
CA TRP A 28 -1.75 5.03 -9.42
C TRP A 28 -2.85 3.99 -9.33
N LEU A 29 -3.54 3.89 -8.20
CA LEU A 29 -4.66 2.97 -8.01
C LEU A 29 -5.82 3.30 -8.95
N ASN A 30 -6.13 4.59 -9.12
CA ASN A 30 -7.20 5.03 -10.02
C ASN A 30 -6.88 4.81 -11.51
N LYS A 31 -5.61 4.64 -11.88
CA LYS A 31 -5.18 4.27 -13.25
C LYS A 31 -5.18 2.76 -13.48
N GLY A 32 -5.43 1.97 -12.44
CA GLY A 32 -5.55 0.51 -12.54
C GLY A 32 -6.69 0.07 -13.45
N GLN A 33 -6.63 -1.19 -13.88
CA GLN A 33 -7.68 -1.84 -14.66
C GLN A 33 -8.18 -3.08 -13.90
N PRO A 34 -9.49 -3.21 -13.66
CA PRO A 34 -10.52 -2.21 -13.96
C PRO A 34 -10.33 -0.94 -13.12
N THR A 35 -10.78 0.20 -13.65
CA THR A 35 -10.76 1.45 -12.91
C THR A 35 -11.69 1.36 -11.69
N PRO A 36 -11.24 1.72 -10.48
CA PRO A 36 -12.06 1.64 -9.28
C PRO A 36 -13.32 2.51 -9.37
N ASN A 37 -14.44 2.00 -8.86
CA ASN A 37 -15.67 2.77 -8.70
C ASN A 37 -16.25 2.54 -7.29
N PRO A 38 -16.27 3.56 -6.41
CA PRO A 38 -15.78 4.93 -6.64
C PRO A 38 -14.24 5.00 -6.75
N LEU A 39 -13.74 6.11 -7.30
CA LEU A 39 -12.31 6.40 -7.32
C LEU A 39 -11.78 6.58 -5.90
N ILE A 40 -10.53 6.17 -5.68
CA ILE A 40 -9.80 6.38 -4.43
C ILE A 40 -9.47 7.87 -4.27
N SER A 41 -9.92 8.48 -3.18
CA SER A 41 -9.71 9.91 -2.93
C SER A 41 -8.32 10.19 -2.37
N SER A 42 -7.60 11.14 -2.94
CA SER A 42 -6.31 11.53 -2.37
C SER A 42 -6.44 12.42 -1.12
N TRP A 43 -7.64 12.89 -0.79
CA TRP A 43 -7.90 13.85 0.28
C TRP A 43 -8.71 13.21 1.40
N ASP A 44 -9.81 12.56 1.04
CA ASP A 44 -10.67 11.83 1.95
C ASP A 44 -10.18 10.40 2.17
N LYS A 45 -10.06 9.97 3.43
CA LYS A 45 -9.59 8.63 3.80
C LYS A 45 -10.74 7.67 4.14
N SER A 46 -12.00 8.13 4.10
CA SER A 46 -13.17 7.33 4.47
C SER A 46 -13.32 6.05 3.65
N GLY A 47 -12.99 6.10 2.36
CA GLY A 47 -13.04 4.97 1.44
C GLY A 47 -11.71 4.21 1.29
N HIS A 48 -10.81 4.29 2.28
CA HIS A 48 -9.48 3.63 2.22
C HIS A 48 -9.43 2.42 3.17
N GLY A 49 -8.31 1.71 3.15
CA GLY A 49 -8.09 0.57 4.06
C GLY A 49 -9.09 -0.55 3.76
N PHE A 50 -9.71 -1.10 4.80
CA PHE A 50 -10.69 -2.18 4.66
C PHE A 50 -12.11 -1.73 4.25
N TYR A 51 -12.33 -0.42 4.07
CA TYR A 51 -13.60 0.14 3.59
C TYR A 51 -13.74 0.14 2.06
N SER A 52 -12.65 -0.08 1.32
CA SER A 52 -12.65 -0.25 -0.14
C SER A 52 -12.04 -1.58 -0.50
N ASP A 53 -12.72 -2.35 -1.36
CA ASP A 53 -12.24 -3.68 -1.78
C ASP A 53 -10.86 -3.63 -2.42
N LEU A 54 -10.57 -2.58 -3.21
CA LEU A 54 -9.27 -2.41 -3.86
C LEU A 54 -8.13 -2.27 -2.84
N THR A 55 -8.29 -1.37 -1.86
CA THR A 55 -7.23 -1.15 -0.87
C THR A 55 -7.18 -2.28 0.15
N ALA A 56 -8.32 -2.91 0.42
CA ALA A 56 -8.41 -4.04 1.31
C ALA A 56 -7.71 -5.27 0.74
N GLU A 57 -7.86 -5.57 -0.55
CA GLU A 57 -7.15 -6.67 -1.22
C GLU A 57 -5.62 -6.48 -1.12
N LEU A 58 -5.14 -5.26 -1.34
CA LEU A 58 -3.71 -4.93 -1.18
C LEU A 58 -3.22 -5.14 0.26
N LEU A 59 -4.01 -4.73 1.24
CA LEU A 59 -3.66 -4.77 2.67
C LEU A 59 -3.97 -6.11 3.34
N CYS A 60 -4.76 -6.96 2.70
CA CYS A 60 -5.17 -8.24 3.25
C CYS A 60 -3.91 -9.06 3.57
N PRO A 61 -3.76 -9.54 4.82
CA PRO A 61 -2.69 -10.44 5.17
C PRO A 61 -2.64 -11.66 4.26
N VAL A 62 -1.45 -12.12 3.93
CA VAL A 62 -1.26 -13.31 3.08
C VAL A 62 -1.87 -14.59 3.63
N ASP A 63 -2.21 -14.62 4.92
CA ASP A 63 -2.89 -15.74 5.58
C ASP A 63 -4.39 -15.82 5.23
N PHE A 64 -4.94 -14.76 4.61
CA PHE A 64 -6.34 -14.68 4.23
C PHE A 64 -6.50 -14.43 2.74
N ASN A 65 -7.63 -14.89 2.21
CA ASN A 65 -8.01 -14.63 0.82
C ASN A 65 -9.12 -13.57 0.80
N TRP A 66 -8.81 -12.37 0.30
CA TRP A 66 -9.78 -11.27 0.22
C TRP A 66 -10.97 -11.58 -0.71
N ALA A 67 -10.82 -12.49 -1.67
CA ALA A 67 -11.94 -12.90 -2.53
C ALA A 67 -13.05 -13.64 -1.75
N ASP A 68 -12.72 -14.19 -0.58
CA ASP A 68 -13.69 -14.90 0.25
C ASP A 68 -14.53 -13.92 1.08
N LYS A 69 -15.86 -14.01 0.94
CA LYS A 69 -16.79 -13.13 1.66
C LYS A 69 -16.63 -13.21 3.18
N SER A 70 -16.33 -14.40 3.71
CA SER A 70 -16.07 -14.58 5.15
C SER A 70 -14.86 -13.79 5.63
N THR A 71 -13.80 -13.72 4.81
CA THR A 71 -12.62 -12.88 5.08
C THR A 71 -13.00 -11.41 5.11
N GLN A 72 -13.72 -10.94 4.09
CA GLN A 72 -14.14 -9.54 4.00
C GLN A 72 -14.99 -9.12 5.20
N GLU A 73 -16.03 -9.91 5.50
CA GLU A 73 -16.92 -9.66 6.63
C GLU A 73 -16.20 -9.83 7.97
N GLY A 74 -15.31 -10.82 8.09
CA GLY A 74 -14.56 -11.10 9.30
C GLY A 74 -13.64 -9.95 9.68
N ILE A 75 -12.83 -9.49 8.71
CA ILE A 75 -11.91 -8.36 8.90
C ILE A 75 -12.69 -7.08 9.20
N ARG A 76 -13.74 -6.76 8.39
CA ARG A 76 -14.53 -5.53 8.56
C ARG A 76 -15.29 -5.46 9.89
N ASN A 77 -15.71 -6.61 10.42
CA ASN A 77 -16.42 -6.69 11.70
C ASN A 77 -15.49 -7.04 12.88
N TYR A 78 -14.16 -7.01 12.69
CA TYR A 78 -13.18 -7.29 13.73
C TYR A 78 -13.39 -8.64 14.44
N LYS A 79 -13.79 -9.68 13.69
CA LYS A 79 -13.94 -11.03 14.23
C LYS A 79 -12.57 -11.59 14.65
N HIS A 80 -12.54 -12.30 15.77
CA HIS A 80 -11.31 -12.85 16.35
C HIS A 80 -10.51 -13.71 15.37
N ASP A 81 -11.17 -14.57 14.58
CA ASP A 81 -10.51 -15.48 13.64
C ASP A 81 -9.97 -14.79 12.38
N PHE A 82 -10.25 -13.49 12.21
CA PHE A 82 -9.85 -12.67 11.06
C PHE A 82 -9.01 -11.46 11.48
N GLN A 83 -8.29 -11.57 12.59
CA GLN A 83 -7.46 -10.48 13.09
C GLN A 83 -6.28 -10.19 12.15
N VAL A 84 -6.22 -8.94 11.69
CA VAL A 84 -5.07 -8.40 10.95
C VAL A 84 -4.03 -7.95 11.99
N THR A 85 -2.90 -8.65 12.06
CA THR A 85 -1.83 -8.37 13.03
C THR A 85 -0.53 -7.96 12.34
N ALA A 86 0.43 -7.46 13.12
CA ALA A 86 1.77 -7.12 12.62
C ALA A 86 2.65 -8.34 12.31
N HIS A 87 2.18 -9.56 12.60
CA HIS A 87 2.93 -10.80 12.35
C HIS A 87 2.83 -11.29 10.90
N SER A 88 1.90 -10.73 10.13
CA SER A 88 1.58 -11.16 8.78
C SER A 88 1.79 -10.02 7.80
N TRP A 89 2.40 -10.34 6.67
CA TRP A 89 2.64 -9.35 5.63
C TRP A 89 1.37 -9.09 4.81
N PRO A 90 1.08 -7.84 4.44
CA PRO A 90 0.04 -7.54 3.46
C PRO A 90 0.44 -8.00 2.05
N THR A 91 -0.56 -8.41 1.28
CA THR A 91 -0.41 -8.97 -0.07
C THR A 91 0.41 -8.08 -1.01
N PHE A 92 0.25 -6.75 -0.95
CA PHE A 92 0.96 -5.82 -1.84
C PHE A 92 2.49 -5.87 -1.73
N MET A 93 3.04 -6.50 -0.69
CA MET A 93 4.48 -6.65 -0.52
C MET A 93 5.09 -7.71 -1.43
N TYR A 94 4.28 -8.68 -1.88
CA TYR A 94 4.73 -9.79 -2.70
C TYR A 94 4.62 -9.49 -4.19
N LYS A 95 5.54 -10.07 -4.97
CA LYS A 95 5.46 -10.05 -6.44
C LYS A 95 4.10 -10.59 -6.89
N ASP A 96 3.42 -9.82 -7.73
CA ASP A 96 2.09 -10.14 -8.27
C ASP A 96 1.02 -10.44 -7.20
N GLY A 97 1.25 -10.03 -5.94
CA GLY A 97 0.37 -10.34 -4.81
C GLY A 97 0.34 -11.83 -4.45
N ARG A 98 1.39 -12.61 -4.77
CA ARG A 98 1.41 -14.06 -4.56
C ARG A 98 2.35 -14.47 -3.45
N TYR A 99 1.78 -15.02 -2.39
CA TYR A 99 2.51 -15.68 -1.30
C TYR A 99 2.76 -17.15 -1.64
N ASP A 100 3.92 -17.66 -1.27
CA ASP A 100 4.29 -19.07 -1.40
C ASP A 100 4.42 -19.68 0.00
N HIS A 101 3.55 -20.62 0.35
CA HIS A 101 3.55 -21.26 1.66
C HIS A 101 4.78 -22.15 1.90
N GLU A 102 5.43 -22.62 0.83
CA GLU A 102 6.65 -23.44 0.91
C GLU A 102 7.91 -22.57 1.02
N ASP A 103 7.85 -21.31 0.56
CA ASP A 103 8.94 -20.34 0.64
C ASP A 103 8.39 -18.92 0.87
N SER A 104 8.22 -18.58 2.15
CA SER A 104 7.64 -17.28 2.56
C SER A 104 8.46 -16.06 2.14
N MET A 105 9.73 -16.23 1.78
CA MET A 105 10.59 -15.13 1.32
C MET A 105 10.49 -14.92 -0.19
N LYS A 106 9.95 -15.90 -0.92
CA LYS A 106 9.79 -15.82 -2.37
C LYS A 106 8.87 -14.68 -2.75
N GLY A 107 9.43 -13.73 -3.51
CA GLY A 107 8.65 -12.59 -3.98
C GLY A 107 8.40 -11.51 -2.94
N LEU A 108 8.82 -11.69 -1.68
CA LEU A 108 8.70 -10.66 -0.65
C LEU A 108 9.49 -9.41 -1.05
N PHE A 109 8.92 -8.24 -0.77
CA PHE A 109 9.40 -6.91 -1.16
C PHE A 109 9.49 -6.65 -2.68
N LYS A 110 8.83 -7.47 -3.51
CA LYS A 110 8.85 -7.33 -4.98
C LYS A 110 7.49 -6.95 -5.56
N GLY A 111 6.51 -6.57 -4.73
CA GLY A 111 5.23 -6.08 -5.20
C GLY A 111 5.33 -4.77 -5.97
N ALA A 112 4.57 -4.65 -7.07
CA ALA A 112 4.69 -3.54 -8.01
C ALA A 112 4.40 -2.17 -7.34
N LEU A 113 3.39 -2.10 -6.48
CA LEU A 113 3.07 -0.87 -5.75
C LEU A 113 4.19 -0.46 -4.80
N LEU A 114 4.78 -1.42 -4.08
CA LEU A 114 5.89 -1.19 -3.17
C LEU A 114 7.14 -0.70 -3.93
N VAL A 115 7.51 -1.36 -5.02
CA VAL A 115 8.67 -0.97 -5.84
C VAL A 115 8.45 0.41 -6.46
N ARG A 116 7.22 0.71 -6.91
CA ARG A 116 6.88 2.02 -7.45
C ARG A 116 6.96 3.11 -6.38
N MET A 117 6.48 2.85 -5.18
CA MET A 117 6.62 3.74 -4.02
C MET A 117 8.10 3.98 -3.67
N PHE A 118 8.91 2.92 -3.61
CA PHE A 118 10.35 3.02 -3.35
C PHE A 118 11.03 3.92 -4.38
N LYS A 119 10.74 3.74 -5.68
CA LYS A 119 11.29 4.61 -6.73
C LYS A 119 10.82 6.06 -6.58
N HIS A 120 9.56 6.28 -6.21
CA HIS A 120 9.03 7.62 -6.04
C HIS A 120 9.76 8.40 -4.95
N ILE A 121 10.03 7.76 -3.81
CA ILE A 121 10.70 8.36 -2.65
C ILE A 121 12.21 8.50 -2.88
N PHE A 122 12.87 7.41 -3.29
CA PHE A 122 14.34 7.34 -3.25
C PHE A 122 15.03 7.62 -4.58
N THR A 123 14.28 7.77 -5.68
CA THR A 123 14.86 8.09 -6.99
C THR A 123 14.27 9.36 -7.57
N SER A 124 13.02 9.32 -8.02
CA SER A 124 12.25 10.49 -8.45
C SER A 124 10.80 10.11 -8.75
N PRO A 125 9.86 11.06 -8.69
CA PRO A 125 8.50 10.85 -9.18
C PRO A 125 8.42 10.35 -10.62
N SER A 126 9.30 10.85 -11.50
CA SER A 126 9.33 10.48 -12.92
C SER A 126 9.81 9.05 -13.18
N SER A 127 10.66 8.50 -12.30
CA SER A 127 11.10 7.10 -12.35
C SER A 127 9.94 6.14 -12.03
N ALA A 128 9.10 6.49 -11.06
CA ALA A 128 7.91 5.72 -10.70
C ALA A 128 6.84 5.67 -11.80
N SER A 129 6.73 6.73 -12.61
CA SER A 129 5.77 6.82 -13.74
C SER A 129 6.09 5.88 -14.90
N LYS A 130 7.31 5.31 -14.96
CA LYS A 130 7.76 4.41 -16.04
C LYS A 130 7.50 2.92 -15.76
N MET A 131 6.91 2.58 -14.61
CA MET A 131 6.49 1.21 -14.26
C MET A 131 5.07 0.93 -14.72
#